data_AF-A0A7C9FAZ2-F1
#
_entry.id   AF-A0A7C9FAZ2-F1
#
_cell.length_a   1.000
_cell.length_b   1.000
_cell.length_c   1.000
_cell.angle_alpha   90.00
_cell.angle_beta   90.00
_cell.angle_gamma   90.00
#
_symmetry.space_group_name_H-M   'P 1'
#
loop_
_entity.id
_entity.type
_entity.pdbx_description
1 polymer ?
#
loop_
_entity_poly.entity_id
_entity_poly.type
_entity_poly.pdbx_seq_one_letter_code
_entity_poly.pdbx_strand_id
1 'polypeptide(L)'
;LWGAQTQRSLQNFDIGGERERMPEPIIRAFGIVKKCAAKVNMQYGLDPTIGKAIMEAAQEVAEGKWNDHFPLVVWQTGSGTQSNMNANEVIANRAAEILGHKRGEKFVHPNDHVN
;
A
#
# COMPACT_ATOMS: atom_id res chain seq x y z
N LEU A 1 -2.66 -2.19 -9.00
CA LEU A 1 -2.61 -1.08 -8.01
C LEU A 1 -1.20 -0.77 -7.53
N TRP A 2 -0.24 -1.71 -7.52
CA TRP A 2 1.15 -1.39 -7.16
C TRP A 2 1.83 -0.47 -8.19
N GLY A 3 2.92 0.17 -7.79
CA GLY A 3 3.65 1.14 -8.59
C GLY A 3 5.09 0.73 -8.91
N ALA A 4 5.90 1.71 -9.26
CA ALA A 4 7.25 1.51 -9.76
C ALA A 4 8.20 0.91 -8.71
N GLN A 5 8.03 1.23 -7.42
CA GLN A 5 8.92 0.69 -6.39
C GLN A 5 8.65 -0.80 -6.14
N THR A 6 7.38 -1.20 -6.11
CA THR A 6 7.01 -2.61 -6.06
C THR A 6 7.52 -3.35 -7.29
N GLN A 7 7.34 -2.77 -8.49
CA GLN A 7 7.81 -3.39 -9.73
C GLN A 7 9.33 -3.60 -9.72
N ARG A 8 10.10 -2.61 -9.26
CA ARG A 8 11.55 -2.73 -9.12
C ARG A 8 11.93 -3.79 -8.09
N SER A 9 11.22 -3.88 -6.97
CA SER A 9 11.49 -4.90 -5.96
C SER A 9 11.22 -6.31 -6.49
N LEU A 10 10.14 -6.48 -7.25
CA LEU A 10 9.79 -7.76 -7.86
C LEU A 10 10.88 -8.25 -8.82
N GLN A 11 11.49 -7.35 -9.60
CA GLN A 11 12.59 -7.67 -10.51
C GLN A 11 13.91 -7.98 -9.80
N ASN A 12 14.17 -7.31 -8.68
CA ASN A 12 15.44 -7.44 -7.95
C ASN A 12 15.48 -8.65 -7.00
N PHE A 13 14.32 -9.15 -6.57
CA PHE A 13 14.20 -10.19 -5.55
C PHE A 13 13.33 -11.35 -6.06
N ASP A 14 13.83 -12.07 -7.06
CA ASP A 14 13.18 -13.26 -7.63
C ASP A 14 13.69 -14.54 -6.94
N ILE A 15 13.30 -14.72 -5.67
CA ILE A 15 13.78 -15.82 -4.82
C ILE A 15 12.61 -16.65 -4.33
N GLY A 16 12.57 -17.92 -4.75
CA GLY A 16 11.64 -18.93 -4.24
C GLY A 16 10.21 -18.88 -4.77
N GLY A 17 9.85 -17.86 -5.57
CA GLY A 17 8.58 -17.79 -6.29
C GLY A 17 7.36 -17.56 -5.40
N GLU A 18 6.17 -17.93 -5.89
CA GLU A 18 4.88 -17.62 -5.25
C GLU A 18 4.75 -18.15 -3.83
N ARG A 19 5.36 -19.30 -3.53
CA ARG A 19 5.34 -19.91 -2.18
C ARG A 19 6.04 -19.06 -1.11
N GLU A 20 6.94 -18.17 -1.52
CA GLU A 20 7.69 -17.28 -0.62
C GLU A 20 7.09 -15.87 -0.58
N ARG A 21 5.89 -15.64 -1.14
CA ARG A 21 5.22 -14.34 -1.07
C ARG A 21 5.03 -13.90 0.39
N MET A 22 5.07 -12.59 0.61
CA MET A 22 4.79 -12.00 1.91
C MET A 22 3.45 -12.54 2.44
N PRO A 23 3.39 -13.11 3.66
CA PRO A 23 2.17 -13.72 4.16
C PRO A 23 1.00 -12.75 4.21
N GLU A 24 -0.21 -13.21 3.82
CA GLU A 24 -1.42 -12.39 3.87
C GLU A 24 -1.65 -11.67 5.21
N PRO A 25 -1.41 -12.29 6.39
CA PRO A 25 -1.57 -11.60 7.66
C PRO A 25 -0.74 -10.31 7.78
N ILE A 26 0.47 -10.28 7.19
CA ILE A 26 1.32 -9.08 7.16
C ILE A 26 0.73 -8.01 6.24
N ILE A 27 0.23 -8.41 5.06
CA ILE A 27 -0.44 -7.50 4.12
C ILE A 27 -1.67 -6.86 4.77
N ARG A 28 -2.50 -7.67 5.44
CA ARG A 28 -3.69 -7.18 6.15
C ARG A 28 -3.31 -6.24 7.30
N ALA A 29 -2.24 -6.56 8.03
CA ALA A 29 -1.72 -5.68 9.08
C ALA A 29 -1.25 -4.32 8.54
N PHE A 30 -0.66 -4.28 7.33
CA PHE A 30 -0.37 -3.00 6.65
C PHE A 30 -1.64 -2.19 6.37
N GLY A 31 -2.73 -2.84 5.92
CA GLY A 31 -4.03 -2.16 5.77
C GLY A 31 -4.51 -1.54 7.09
N ILE A 32 -4.43 -2.29 8.19
CA ILE A 32 -4.85 -1.80 9.52
C ILE A 32 -4.02 -0.58 9.96
N VAL A 33 -2.69 -0.67 9.92
CA VAL A 33 -1.83 0.41 10.42
C VAL A 33 -1.96 1.67 9.58
N LYS A 34 -2.08 1.55 8.25
CA LYS A 34 -2.24 2.70 7.34
C LYS A 34 -3.60 3.37 7.48
N LYS A 35 -4.66 2.60 7.74
CA LYS A 35 -5.98 3.15 8.10
C LYS A 35 -5.90 3.98 9.39
N CYS A 36 -5.26 3.45 10.43
CA CYS A 36 -5.09 4.16 11.70
C CYS A 36 -4.23 5.41 11.53
N ALA A 37 -3.12 5.32 10.78
CA ALA A 37 -2.25 6.46 10.49
C ALA A 37 -3.00 7.59 9.77
N ALA A 38 -3.77 7.28 8.72
CA ALA A 38 -4.58 8.27 8.01
C ALA A 38 -5.62 8.93 8.94
N LYS A 39 -6.28 8.15 9.80
CA LYS A 39 -7.24 8.67 10.79
C LYS A 39 -6.59 9.68 11.72
N VAL A 40 -5.39 9.39 12.22
CA VAL A 40 -4.65 10.27 13.13
C VAL A 40 -4.11 11.49 12.37
N ASN A 41 -3.51 11.31 11.19
CA ASN A 41 -2.89 12.39 10.42
C ASN A 41 -3.89 13.44 9.91
N MET A 42 -5.18 13.12 9.78
CA MET A 42 -6.22 14.13 9.53
C MET A 42 -6.29 15.19 10.64
N GLN A 43 -5.84 14.89 11.86
CA GLN A 43 -5.73 15.85 12.95
C GLN A 43 -4.44 16.69 12.89
N TYR A 44 -3.47 16.29 12.07
CA TYR A 44 -2.15 16.90 11.93
C TYR A 44 -1.89 17.51 10.54
N GLY A 45 -2.94 17.70 9.73
CA GLY A 45 -2.86 18.44 8.47
C GLY A 45 -3.07 17.61 7.20
N LEU A 46 -3.30 16.30 7.29
CA LEU A 46 -3.75 15.53 6.13
C LEU A 46 -5.16 15.98 5.73
N ASP A 47 -5.35 16.29 4.45
CA ASP A 47 -6.66 16.66 3.90
C ASP A 47 -7.73 15.59 4.23
N PRO A 48 -8.88 15.95 4.83
CA PRO A 48 -9.89 14.97 5.23
C PRO A 48 -10.50 14.16 4.09
N THR A 49 -10.54 14.70 2.86
CA THR A 49 -11.05 13.99 1.69
C THR A 49 -10.09 12.89 1.28
N ILE A 50 -8.79 13.22 1.19
CA ILE A 50 -7.71 12.26 0.95
C ILE A 50 -7.64 11.23 2.09
N GLY A 51 -7.68 11.67 3.35
CA GLY A 51 -7.60 10.80 4.53
C GLY A 51 -8.72 9.76 4.58
N LYS A 52 -9.96 10.15 4.28
CA LYS A 52 -11.10 9.21 4.20
C LYS A 52 -10.92 8.20 3.07
N ALA A 53 -10.48 8.63 1.89
CA ALA A 53 -10.22 7.72 0.77
C ALA A 53 -9.08 6.73 1.09
N ILE A 54 -8.02 7.17 1.78
CA ILE A 54 -6.95 6.29 2.27
C ILE A 54 -7.51 5.29 3.27
N MET A 55 -8.34 5.72 4.23
CA MET A 55 -8.94 4.83 5.21
C MET A 55 -9.81 3.74 4.57
N GLU A 56 -10.58 4.08 3.53
CA GLU A 56 -11.38 3.13 2.77
C GLU A 56 -10.50 2.14 1.99
N ALA A 57 -9.53 2.63 1.21
CA ALA A 57 -8.59 1.79 0.48
C ALA A 57 -7.78 0.86 1.42
N ALA A 58 -7.33 1.37 2.56
CA ALA A 58 -6.59 0.60 3.55
C ALA A 58 -7.47 -0.44 4.25
N GLN A 59 -8.78 -0.17 4.43
CA GLN A 59 -9.75 -1.16 4.89
C GLN A 59 -9.92 -2.29 3.86
N GLU A 60 -10.01 -1.99 2.57
CA GLU A 60 -10.07 -3.02 1.53
C GLU A 60 -8.83 -3.93 1.53
N VAL A 61 -7.63 -3.37 1.79
CA VAL A 61 -6.40 -4.15 1.98
C VAL A 61 -6.46 -5.01 3.24
N ALA A 62 -6.94 -4.46 4.37
CA ALA A 62 -7.10 -5.21 5.62
C ALA A 62 -8.07 -6.40 5.48
N GLU A 63 -9.08 -6.26 4.63
CA GLU A 63 -10.06 -7.29 4.28
C GLU A 63 -9.54 -8.32 3.26
N GLY A 64 -8.36 -8.09 2.68
CA GLY A 64 -7.73 -8.99 1.70
C GLY A 64 -8.27 -8.86 0.28
N LYS A 65 -9.02 -7.80 -0.05
CA LYS A 65 -9.61 -7.60 -1.39
C LYS A 65 -8.56 -7.43 -2.51
N TRP A 66 -7.35 -7.03 -2.14
CA TRP A 66 -6.28 -6.67 -3.08
C TRP A 66 -5.02 -7.52 -2.93
N ASN A 67 -5.12 -8.75 -2.41
CA ASN A 67 -3.96 -9.63 -2.16
C ASN A 67 -3.10 -9.86 -3.42
N ASP A 68 -3.71 -9.92 -4.60
CA ASP A 68 -2.99 -10.06 -5.88
C ASP A 68 -2.11 -8.86 -6.22
N HIS A 69 -2.29 -7.73 -5.52
CA HIS A 69 -1.44 -6.55 -5.67
C HIS A 69 -0.21 -6.50 -4.76
N PHE A 70 0.08 -7.60 -4.06
CA PHE A 70 1.24 -7.74 -3.19
C PHE A 70 2.13 -8.90 -3.65
N PRO A 71 2.89 -8.74 -4.75
CA PRO A 71 3.64 -9.84 -5.35
C PRO A 71 4.99 -10.12 -4.68
N LEU A 72 5.41 -9.28 -3.72
CA LEU A 72 6.76 -9.34 -3.14
C LEU A 72 6.94 -10.55 -2.23
N VAL A 73 8.17 -11.09 -2.23
CA VAL A 73 8.57 -12.23 -1.42
C VAL A 73 9.11 -11.81 -0.05
N VAL A 74 9.13 -12.76 0.88
CA VAL A 74 9.76 -12.62 2.21
C VAL A 74 11.25 -12.26 2.06
N TRP A 75 11.91 -12.83 1.05
CA TRP A 75 13.33 -12.66 0.74
C TRP A 75 13.61 -11.33 0.02
N GLN A 76 13.34 -10.24 0.72
CA GLN A 76 13.54 -8.87 0.25
C GLN A 76 14.51 -8.12 1.20
N THR A 77 14.55 -6.79 1.18
CA THR A 77 15.32 -6.03 2.18
C THR A 77 14.89 -6.39 3.61
N GLY A 78 15.87 -6.59 4.51
CA GLY A 78 15.63 -7.04 5.89
C GLY A 78 14.84 -6.05 6.76
N SER A 79 14.73 -4.79 6.33
CA SER A 79 13.89 -3.79 7.01
C SER A 79 12.40 -3.90 6.65
N GLY A 80 12.03 -4.67 5.62
CA GLY A 80 10.66 -4.73 5.10
C GLY A 80 10.21 -3.47 4.35
N THR A 81 11.11 -2.53 4.04
CA THR A 81 10.79 -1.26 3.36
C THR A 81 10.03 -1.47 2.05
N GLN A 82 10.34 -2.52 1.30
CA GLN A 82 9.70 -2.82 0.01
C GLN A 82 8.22 -3.23 0.19
N SER A 83 7.88 -4.06 1.16
CA SER A 83 6.47 -4.35 1.48
C SER A 83 5.72 -3.13 2.02
N ASN A 84 6.36 -2.28 2.84
CA ASN A 84 5.75 -1.02 3.26
C ASN A 84 5.43 -0.13 2.05
N MET A 85 6.37 0.01 1.12
CA MET A 85 6.15 0.79 -0.09
C MET A 85 5.13 0.15 -1.03
N ASN A 86 5.05 -1.18 -1.10
CA ASN A 86 4.00 -1.87 -1.83
C ASN A 86 2.61 -1.55 -1.26
N ALA A 87 2.45 -1.58 0.07
CA ALA A 87 1.21 -1.16 0.71
C ALA A 87 0.89 0.31 0.42
N ASN A 88 1.89 1.19 0.54
CA ASN A 88 1.73 2.61 0.23
C ASN A 88 1.26 2.84 -1.21
N GLU A 89 1.88 2.19 -2.19
CA GLU A 89 1.52 2.32 -3.61
C GLU A 89 0.12 1.78 -3.91
N VAL A 90 -0.24 0.62 -3.35
CA VAL A 90 -1.57 0.01 -3.55
C VAL A 90 -2.65 0.90 -2.96
N ILE A 91 -2.48 1.33 -1.71
CA ILE A 91 -3.44 2.18 -0.99
C ILE A 91 -3.56 3.54 -1.67
N ALA A 92 -2.44 4.17 -2.06
CA ALA A 92 -2.44 5.46 -2.74
C ALA A 92 -3.20 5.42 -4.06
N ASN A 93 -2.90 4.44 -4.92
CA ASN A 93 -3.58 4.31 -6.20
C ASN A 93 -5.06 3.99 -6.03
N ARG A 94 -5.42 3.17 -5.03
CA ARG A 94 -6.83 2.84 -4.77
C ARG A 94 -7.60 4.03 -4.20
N ALA A 95 -7.00 4.79 -3.29
CA ALA A 95 -7.58 6.03 -2.78
C ALA A 95 -7.78 7.07 -3.90
N ALA A 96 -6.84 7.17 -4.84
CA ALA A 96 -6.99 8.03 -6.02
C ALA A 96 -8.18 7.59 -6.89
N GLU A 97 -8.39 6.29 -7.11
CA GLU A 97 -9.56 5.79 -7.85
C GLU A 97 -10.88 6.08 -7.15
N ILE A 98 -10.94 5.93 -5.81
CA ILE A 98 -12.14 6.26 -5.02
C ILE A 98 -12.51 7.74 -5.22
N LEU A 99 -11.52 8.61 -5.40
CA LEU A 99 -11.69 10.04 -5.66
C LEU A 99 -11.89 10.36 -7.16
N GLY A 100 -11.95 9.36 -8.04
CA GLY A 100 -12.18 9.55 -9.48
C GLY A 100 -10.93 9.93 -10.29
N HIS A 101 -9.74 9.83 -9.71
CA HIS A 101 -8.47 10.11 -10.38
C HIS A 101 -7.88 8.84 -11.02
N LYS A 102 -6.99 9.02 -12.00
CA LYS A 102 -6.34 7.88 -12.66
C LYS A 102 -5.16 7.37 -11.83
N ARG A 103 -4.92 6.06 -11.91
CA ARG A 103 -3.73 5.42 -11.32
C ARG A 103 -2.46 6.07 -11.86
N GLY A 104 -1.46 6.24 -11.00
CA GLY A 104 -0.14 6.76 -11.39
C GLY A 104 -0.03 8.27 -11.50
N GLU A 105 -1.12 9.04 -11.46
CA GLU A 105 -1.10 10.51 -11.38
C GLU A 105 -0.57 11.02 -10.03
N LYS A 106 -0.45 10.13 -9.04
CA LYS A 106 -0.03 10.42 -7.66
C LYS A 106 -0.86 11.52 -6.99
N PHE A 107 -2.13 11.64 -7.37
CA PHE A 107 -3.08 12.55 -6.70
C PHE A 107 -3.13 12.28 -5.18
N VAL A 108 -3.14 11.00 -4.80
CA VAL A 108 -2.74 10.57 -3.46
C VAL A 108 -1.28 10.12 -3.52
N HIS A 109 -0.38 10.81 -2.82
CA HIS A 109 1.05 10.49 -2.84
C HIS A 109 1.37 9.35 -1.86
N PRO A 110 2.06 8.27 -2.30
CA PRO A 110 2.36 7.13 -1.43
C PRO A 110 3.29 7.47 -0.26
N ASN A 111 4.12 8.52 -0.37
CA ASN A 111 4.99 8.96 0.73
C ASN A 111 4.39 10.11 1.54
N ASP A 112 3.73 11.08 0.90
CA ASP A 112 3.38 12.34 1.56
C ASP A 112 2.00 12.27 2.22
N HIS A 113 1.15 11.33 1.76
CA HIS A 113 -0.20 11.16 2.29
C HIS A 113 -0.40 9.81 2.99
N VAL A 114 0.13 8.71 2.44
CA VAL A 114 -0.11 7.35 2.96
C VAL A 114 0.93 6.92 4.01
N ASN A 115 2.14 7.47 3.96
CA ASN A 115 3.24 7.14 4.87
C ASN A 115 3.48 8.24 5.90
#